data_AF-T0P7L2-F1
#
_entry.id   AF-T0P7L2-F1
#
_cell.length_a   1.000
_cell.length_b   1.000
_cell.length_c   1.000
_cell.angle_alpha   90.00
_cell.angle_beta   90.00
_cell.angle_gamma   90.00
#
_symmetry.space_group_name_H-M   'P 1'
#
loop_
_entity.id
_entity.type
_entity.pdbx_description
1 polymer ?
#
loop_
_entity_poly.entity_id
_entity_poly.type
_entity_poly.pdbx_seq_one_letter_code
_entity_poly.pdbx_strand_id
1 'polypeptide(L)'
;MKFENFIYQRVDIKETENKVNELINKINEANSFETQCLIIDEINNIRNEFTSMRVLSELRSNLGVDKEFYSEEMDYYADAEPILEDLVCDYYKALNSSKFKSLLKEKYGDHLFNLAEMKTKCISKDIIEDLQQGKKVDNRIC
;
A
#
# COMPACT_ATOMS: atom_id res chain seq x y z
N MET A 1 6.40 -13.39 20.36
CA MET A 1 6.63 -11.94 20.62
C MET A 1 5.44 -11.39 21.38
N LYS A 2 5.65 -10.43 22.30
CA LYS A 2 4.57 -9.69 22.95
C LYS A 2 4.24 -8.43 22.15
N PHE A 3 2.98 -8.02 22.15
CA PHE A 3 2.49 -6.84 21.41
C PHE A 3 3.23 -5.55 21.79
N GLU A 4 3.56 -5.39 23.07
CA GLU A 4 4.27 -4.22 23.61
C GLU A 4 5.69 -4.04 23.03
N ASN A 5 6.28 -5.11 22.49
CA ASN A 5 7.63 -5.07 21.94
C ASN A 5 7.70 -4.61 20.47
N PHE A 6 6.54 -4.41 19.81
CA PHE A 6 6.54 -3.85 18.46
C PHE A 6 6.87 -2.36 18.52
N ILE A 7 7.96 -1.96 17.85
CA ILE A 7 8.35 -0.55 17.81
C ILE A 7 7.54 0.12 16.71
N TYR A 8 6.88 1.22 17.06
CA TYR A 8 6.18 2.04 16.08
C TYR A 8 7.17 3.03 15.46
N GLN A 9 7.14 3.10 14.13
CA GLN A 9 7.83 4.12 13.36
C GLN A 9 6.91 4.55 12.22
N ARG A 10 6.68 5.86 12.09
CA ARG A 10 5.89 6.40 10.99
C ARG A 10 6.58 6.10 9.66
N VAL A 11 5.84 5.51 8.72
CA VAL A 11 6.32 5.25 7.37
C VAL A 11 6.24 6.54 6.56
N ASP A 12 7.34 6.96 5.94
CA ASP A 12 7.36 8.14 5.05
C ASP A 12 6.69 7.78 3.72
N ILE A 13 5.52 8.39 3.47
CA ILE A 13 4.74 8.14 2.26
C ILE A 13 5.43 8.68 1.00
N LYS A 14 6.21 9.77 1.10
CA LYS A 14 6.95 10.32 -0.04
C LYS A 14 8.13 9.43 -0.41
N GLU A 15 8.85 8.91 0.59
CA GLU A 15 9.90 7.93 0.35
C GLU A 15 9.31 6.64 -0.26
N THR A 16 8.18 6.19 0.27
CA THR A 16 7.43 5.04 -0.26
C THR A 16 7.00 5.26 -1.71
N GLU A 17 6.47 6.43 -2.04
CA GLU A 17 6.08 6.82 -3.39
C GLU A 17 7.25 6.75 -4.36
N ASN A 18 8.38 7.35 -4.00
CA ASN A 18 9.57 7.30 -4.85
C ASN A 18 10.04 5.87 -5.09
N LYS A 19 10.15 5.06 -4.03
CA LYS A 19 10.57 3.65 -4.13
C LYS A 19 9.62 2.83 -5.00
N VAL A 20 8.31 2.95 -4.77
CA VAL A 20 7.33 2.17 -5.53
C VAL A 20 7.33 2.59 -7.00
N ASN A 21 7.42 3.88 -7.31
CA ASN A 21 7.52 4.37 -8.69
C ASN A 21 8.78 3.85 -9.41
N GLU A 22 9.93 3.83 -8.73
CA GLU A 22 11.15 3.22 -9.27
C GLU A 22 10.96 1.72 -9.56
N LEU A 23 10.31 0.99 -8.66
CA LEU A 23 10.01 -0.44 -8.84
C LEU A 23 9.03 -0.68 -9.99
N ILE A 24 8.01 0.16 -10.15
CA ILE A 24 7.08 0.10 -11.28
C ILE A 24 7.82 0.32 -12.62
N ASN A 25 8.73 1.28 -12.68
CA ASN A 25 9.56 1.49 -13.87
C ASN A 25 10.42 0.25 -14.18
N LYS A 26 11.02 -0.36 -13.16
CA LYS A 26 11.79 -1.61 -13.31
C LYS A 26 10.93 -2.79 -13.78
N ILE A 27 9.63 -2.86 -13.44
CA ILE A 27 8.73 -3.90 -13.97
C ILE A 27 8.63 -3.80 -15.49
N ASN A 28 8.50 -2.59 -16.02
CA ASN A 28 8.37 -2.34 -17.46
C ASN A 28 9.68 -2.63 -18.22
N GLU A 29 10.82 -2.41 -17.57
CA GLU A 29 12.16 -2.65 -18.15
C GLU A 29 12.67 -4.09 -17.96
N ALA A 30 12.07 -4.85 -17.02
CA ALA A 30 12.55 -6.17 -16.65
C ALA A 30 12.63 -7.12 -17.85
N ASN A 31 13.78 -7.78 -18.00
CA ASN A 31 14.04 -8.73 -19.07
C ASN A 31 13.89 -10.20 -18.66
N SER A 32 13.55 -10.46 -17.40
CA SER A 32 13.28 -11.81 -16.92
C SER A 32 12.07 -11.86 -15.98
N PHE A 33 11.43 -13.02 -15.96
CA PHE A 33 10.33 -13.33 -15.05
C PHE A 33 10.78 -13.29 -13.58
N GLU A 34 11.99 -13.75 -13.30
CA GLU A 34 12.58 -13.77 -11.96
C GLU A 34 12.77 -12.34 -11.42
N THR A 35 13.21 -11.41 -12.28
CA THR A 35 13.36 -10.00 -11.90
C THR A 35 12.01 -9.39 -11.53
N GLN A 36 10.95 -9.68 -12.28
CA GLN A 36 9.61 -9.21 -11.91
C GLN A 36 9.10 -9.83 -10.60
N CYS A 37 9.39 -11.10 -10.34
CA CYS A 37 9.03 -11.74 -9.07
C CYS A 37 9.70 -11.04 -7.88
N LEU A 38 10.99 -10.72 -7.98
CA LEU A 38 11.70 -10.00 -6.93
C LEU A 38 11.10 -8.61 -6.68
N ILE A 39 10.75 -7.89 -7.75
CA ILE A 39 10.10 -6.57 -7.62
C ILE A 39 8.72 -6.69 -6.97
N ILE A 40 7.92 -7.71 -7.33
CA ILE A 40 6.64 -7.99 -6.69
C ILE A 40 6.82 -8.22 -5.18
N ASP A 41 7.82 -8.99 -4.80
CA ASP A 41 8.12 -9.27 -3.39
C ASP A 41 8.56 -8.01 -2.65
N GLU A 42 9.38 -7.14 -3.27
CA GLU A 42 9.77 -5.84 -2.70
C GLU A 42 8.56 -4.91 -2.51
N ILE A 43 7.68 -4.78 -3.51
CA ILE A 43 6.45 -3.98 -3.40
C ILE A 43 5.54 -4.53 -2.30
N ASN A 44 5.40 -5.86 -2.20
CA ASN A 44 4.62 -6.48 -1.14
C ASN A 44 5.21 -6.20 0.25
N ASN A 45 6.54 -6.22 0.39
CA ASN A 45 7.19 -5.88 1.66
C ASN A 45 6.90 -4.44 2.08
N ILE A 46 7.01 -3.48 1.15
CA ILE A 46 6.69 -2.07 1.39
C ILE A 46 5.24 -1.91 1.86
N ARG A 47 4.29 -2.57 1.16
CA ARG A 47 2.87 -2.54 1.52
C ARG A 47 2.59 -3.15 2.89
N ASN A 48 3.28 -4.24 3.21
CA ASN A 48 3.15 -4.94 4.50
C ASN A 48 3.70 -4.07 5.64
N GLU A 49 4.83 -3.40 5.44
CA GLU A 49 5.41 -2.47 6.43
C GLU A 49 4.46 -1.30 6.71
N PHE A 50 3.95 -0.64 5.67
CA PHE A 50 2.96 0.42 5.80
C PHE A 50 1.72 -0.04 6.58
N THR A 51 1.15 -1.19 6.19
CA THR A 51 -0.03 -1.74 6.85
C THR A 51 0.25 -2.08 8.31
N SER A 52 1.42 -2.64 8.60
CA SER A 52 1.80 -3.02 9.97
C SER A 52 1.91 -1.80 10.88
N MET A 53 2.55 -0.73 10.42
CA MET A 53 2.68 0.51 11.20
C MET A 53 1.34 1.22 11.37
N ARG A 54 0.52 1.29 10.31
CA ARG A 54 -0.85 1.82 10.40
C ARG A 54 -1.69 1.09 11.44
N VAL A 55 -1.72 -0.24 11.38
CA VAL A 55 -2.49 -1.07 12.33
C VAL A 55 -1.94 -0.92 13.76
N LEU A 56 -0.62 -0.81 13.93
CA LEU A 56 -0.02 -0.57 15.24
C LEU A 56 -0.44 0.79 15.81
N SER A 57 -0.48 1.83 14.97
CA SER A 57 -0.97 3.16 15.35
C SER A 57 -2.44 3.13 15.79
N GLU A 58 -3.29 2.50 14.98
CA GLU A 58 -4.72 2.34 15.25
C GLU A 58 -4.97 1.63 16.58
N LEU A 59 -4.29 0.50 16.81
CA LEU A 59 -4.41 -0.26 18.06
C LEU A 59 -3.98 0.56 19.27
N ARG A 60 -2.88 1.32 19.18
CA ARG A 60 -2.39 2.15 20.29
C ARG A 60 -3.32 3.32 20.60
N SER A 61 -3.88 3.95 19.57
CA SER A 61 -4.94 4.95 19.71
C SER A 61 -6.14 4.37 20.46
N ASN A 62 -6.63 3.20 20.03
CA ASN A 62 -7.78 2.52 20.63
C ASN A 62 -7.55 2.09 22.09
N LEU A 63 -6.30 1.79 22.46
CA LEU A 63 -5.89 1.47 23.84
C LEU A 63 -5.67 2.72 24.70
N GLY A 64 -5.77 3.93 24.13
CA GLY A 64 -5.57 5.20 24.83
C GLY A 64 -4.11 5.46 25.22
N VAL A 65 -3.16 4.74 24.62
CA VAL A 65 -1.73 5.00 24.80
C VAL A 65 -1.41 6.26 24.03
N ASP A 66 -0.87 7.31 24.69
CA ASP A 66 -0.42 8.55 24.04
C ASP A 66 -1.43 9.09 23.00
N LYS A 67 -2.65 9.37 23.47
CA LYS A 67 -3.83 9.63 22.63
C LYS A 67 -3.61 10.77 21.63
N GLU A 68 -2.90 11.83 22.02
CA GLU A 68 -2.60 12.96 21.16
C GLU A 68 -1.70 12.53 19.99
N PHE A 69 -0.60 11.84 20.29
CA PHE A 69 0.33 11.33 19.28
C PHE A 69 -0.37 10.39 18.29
N TYR A 70 -1.04 9.34 18.77
CA TYR A 70 -1.66 8.37 17.86
C TYR A 70 -2.89 8.89 17.12
N SER A 71 -3.56 9.94 17.62
CA SER A 71 -4.58 10.64 16.85
C SER A 71 -3.98 11.34 15.63
N GLU A 72 -2.83 12.02 15.79
CA GLU A 72 -2.12 12.64 14.67
C GLU A 72 -1.59 11.59 13.68
N GLU A 73 -1.11 10.46 14.17
CA GLU A 73 -0.70 9.34 13.31
C GLU A 73 -1.88 8.77 12.51
N MET A 74 -3.06 8.65 13.11
CA MET A 74 -4.28 8.20 12.42
C MET A 74 -4.70 9.17 11.31
N ASP A 75 -4.63 10.48 11.56
CA ASP A 75 -4.87 11.50 10.53
C ASP A 75 -3.83 11.44 9.41
N TYR A 76 -2.55 11.23 9.76
CA TYR A 76 -1.48 11.02 8.78
C TYR A 76 -1.76 9.80 7.89
N TYR A 77 -2.14 8.64 8.45
CA TYR A 77 -2.45 7.46 7.66
C TYR A 77 -3.74 7.60 6.85
N ALA A 78 -4.72 8.39 7.31
CA ALA A 78 -5.90 8.71 6.52
C ALA A 78 -5.54 9.47 5.22
N ASP A 79 -4.53 10.35 5.28
CA ASP A 79 -4.01 11.05 4.10
C ASP A 79 -3.07 10.18 3.24
N ALA A 80 -2.23 9.35 3.89
CA ALA A 80 -1.21 8.56 3.22
C ALA A 80 -1.75 7.28 2.54
N GLU A 81 -2.78 6.65 3.10
CA GLU A 81 -3.30 5.38 2.59
C GLU A 81 -3.88 5.51 1.16
N PRO A 82 -4.69 6.53 0.82
CA PRO A 82 -5.16 6.74 -0.55
C PRO A 82 -4.02 6.95 -1.56
N ILE A 83 -2.92 7.58 -1.14
CA ILE A 83 -1.73 7.76 -1.99
C ILE A 83 -1.07 6.41 -2.28
N LEU A 84 -0.91 5.57 -1.25
CA LEU A 84 -0.40 4.21 -1.43
C LEU A 84 -1.33 3.37 -2.32
N GLU A 85 -2.64 3.52 -2.17
CA GLU A 85 -3.62 2.81 -3.00
C GLU A 85 -3.53 3.20 -4.49
N ASP A 86 -3.29 4.47 -4.81
CA ASP A 86 -3.05 4.93 -6.19
C ASP A 86 -1.78 4.29 -6.78
N LEU A 87 -0.69 4.25 -6.01
CA LEU A 87 0.56 3.59 -6.40
C LEU A 87 0.37 2.09 -6.64
N VAL A 88 -0.42 1.42 -5.80
CA VAL A 88 -0.76 0.01 -5.97
C VAL A 88 -1.58 -0.21 -7.24
N CYS A 89 -2.47 0.72 -7.60
CA CYS A 89 -3.18 0.67 -8.87
C CYS A 89 -2.23 0.80 -10.07
N ASP A 90 -1.27 1.72 -10.02
CA ASP A 90 -0.30 1.89 -11.10
C ASP A 90 0.62 0.67 -11.23
N TYR A 91 1.03 0.07 -10.12
CA TYR A 91 1.69 -1.24 -10.09
C TYR A 91 0.86 -2.34 -10.75
N TYR A 92 -0.44 -2.43 -10.44
CA TYR A 92 -1.32 -3.41 -11.05
C TYR A 92 -1.52 -3.19 -12.55
N LYS A 93 -1.54 -1.94 -13.02
CA LYS A 93 -1.54 -1.63 -14.46
C LYS A 93 -0.25 -2.13 -15.11
N ALA A 94 0.91 -1.88 -14.51
CA ALA A 94 2.21 -2.32 -15.03
C ALA A 94 2.33 -3.85 -15.08
N LEU A 95 1.83 -4.57 -14.07
CA LEU A 95 1.76 -6.03 -14.10
C LEU A 95 0.84 -6.55 -15.21
N ASN A 96 -0.29 -5.87 -15.43
CA ASN A 96 -1.25 -6.26 -16.46
C ASN A 96 -0.72 -6.07 -17.89
N SER A 97 0.18 -5.11 -18.11
CA SER A 97 0.88 -4.86 -19.38
C SER A 97 2.21 -5.62 -19.52
N SER A 98 2.63 -6.36 -18.49
CA SER A 98 3.89 -7.12 -18.52
C SER A 98 3.89 -8.21 -19.60
N LYS A 99 5.03 -8.36 -20.29
CA LYS A 99 5.30 -9.46 -21.22
C LYS A 99 5.29 -10.84 -20.54
N PHE A 100 5.46 -10.91 -19.22
CA PHE A 100 5.47 -12.14 -18.44
C PHE A 100 4.14 -12.47 -17.77
N LYS A 101 3.06 -11.76 -18.12
CA LYS A 101 1.72 -11.93 -17.52
C LYS A 101 1.28 -13.39 -17.40
N SER A 102 1.47 -14.21 -18.43
CA SER A 102 1.07 -15.62 -18.42
C SER A 102 1.82 -16.43 -17.36
N LEU A 103 3.13 -16.21 -17.22
CA LEU A 103 3.95 -16.89 -16.20
C LEU A 103 3.62 -16.39 -14.78
N LEU A 104 3.31 -15.09 -14.65
CA LEU A 104 2.86 -14.52 -13.38
C LEU A 104 1.51 -15.10 -12.95
N LYS A 105 0.58 -15.33 -13.90
CA LYS A 105 -0.68 -16.02 -13.64
C LYS A 105 -0.47 -17.46 -13.21
N GLU A 106 0.49 -18.17 -13.79
CA GLU A 106 0.81 -19.53 -13.40
C GLU A 106 1.36 -19.60 -11.96
N LYS A 107 2.24 -18.66 -11.58
CA LYS A 107 2.84 -18.62 -10.24
C LYS A 107 1.91 -18.12 -9.15
N TYR A 108 1.18 -17.02 -9.40
CA TYR A 108 0.37 -16.32 -8.39
C TYR A 108 -1.13 -16.60 -8.52
N GLY A 109 -1.55 -17.31 -9.56
CA GLY A 109 -2.95 -17.57 -9.89
C GLY A 109 -3.68 -16.37 -10.49
N ASP A 110 -4.92 -16.59 -10.93
CA ASP A 110 -5.78 -15.53 -11.46
C ASP A 110 -6.26 -14.55 -10.38
N HIS A 111 -6.19 -14.93 -9.10
CA HIS A 111 -6.66 -14.09 -8.00
C HIS A 111 -5.94 -12.73 -7.95
N LEU A 112 -4.62 -12.71 -8.14
CA LEU A 112 -3.84 -11.48 -8.17
C LEU A 112 -4.32 -10.54 -9.28
N PHE A 113 -4.62 -11.08 -10.45
CA PHE A 113 -5.05 -10.31 -11.62
C PHE A 113 -6.52 -9.87 -11.51
N ASN A 114 -7.38 -10.67 -10.89
CA ASN A 114 -8.75 -10.28 -10.59
C ASN A 114 -8.77 -9.12 -9.58
N LEU A 115 -7.95 -9.20 -8.53
CA LEU A 115 -7.80 -8.12 -7.55
C LEU A 115 -7.26 -6.85 -8.21
N ALA A 116 -6.25 -7.00 -9.08
CA ALA A 116 -5.70 -5.91 -9.88
C ALA A 116 -6.78 -5.22 -10.73
N GLU A 117 -7.59 -5.99 -11.47
CA GLU A 117 -8.66 -5.45 -12.29
C GLU A 117 -9.71 -4.70 -11.46
N MET A 118 -10.12 -5.24 -10.32
CA MET A 118 -11.06 -4.55 -9.43
C MET A 118 -10.48 -3.26 -8.87
N LYS A 119 -9.25 -3.30 -8.33
CA LYS A 119 -8.60 -2.12 -7.75
C LYS A 119 -8.41 -1.00 -8.78
N THR A 120 -7.97 -1.33 -9.99
CA THR A 120 -7.81 -0.33 -11.08
C THR A 120 -9.12 0.35 -11.50
N LYS A 121 -10.29 -0.24 -11.22
CA LYS A 121 -11.60 0.38 -11.46
C LYS A 121 -12.09 1.24 -10.29
N CYS A 122 -11.61 0.96 -9.08
CA CYS A 122 -12.10 1.60 -7.86
C CYS A 122 -11.33 2.86 -7.48
N ILE A 123 -10.12 3.06 -7.99
CA ILE A 123 -9.24 4.18 -7.60
C ILE A 123 -8.84 4.96 -8.85
N SER A 124 -9.15 6.26 -8.84
CA SER A 124 -8.66 7.26 -9.78
C SER A 124 -8.10 8.44 -9.01
N LYS A 125 -7.18 9.19 -9.64
CA LYS A 125 -6.58 10.38 -9.03
C LYS A 125 -7.62 11.42 -8.62
N ASP A 126 -8.70 11.51 -9.38
CA ASP A 126 -9.79 12.47 -9.17
C ASP A 126 -10.58 12.23 -7.87
N ILE A 127 -10.51 11.02 -7.28
CA ILE A 127 -11.23 10.68 -6.04
C ILE A 127 -10.34 10.60 -4.80
N ILE A 128 -9.03 10.84 -4.92
CA ILE A 128 -8.09 10.71 -3.80
C ILE A 128 -8.47 11.65 -2.65
N GLU A 129 -8.83 12.91 -2.96
CA GLU A 129 -9.24 13.88 -1.95
C GLU A 129 -10.50 13.43 -1.21
N ASP A 130 -11.50 12.88 -1.92
CA ASP A 130 -12.73 12.36 -1.33
C ASP A 130 -12.44 11.14 -0.42
N LEU A 131 -11.52 10.25 -0.83
CA LEU A 131 -11.10 9.11 -0.03
C LEU A 131 -10.37 9.54 1.26
N GLN A 132 -9.52 10.55 1.18
CA GLN A 132 -8.84 11.13 2.35
C GLN A 132 -9.86 11.74 3.33
N GLN A 133 -10.83 12.51 2.80
CA GLN A 133 -11.90 13.07 3.62
C GLN A 133 -12.76 11.99 4.28
N GLY A 134 -13.15 10.96 3.54
CA GLY A 134 -13.92 9.83 4.06
C GLY A 134 -13.22 9.14 5.22
N LYS A 135 -11.93 8.82 5.08
CA LYS A 135 -11.13 8.19 6.14
C LYS A 135 -11.00 9.07 7.39
N LYS A 136 -10.85 10.38 7.23
CA LYS A 136 -10.84 11.32 8.37
C LYS A 136 -12.18 11.37 9.09
N VAL A 137 -13.30 11.21 8.38
CA VAL A 137 -14.62 11.12 9.01
C VAL A 137 -14.73 9.83 9.81
N ASP A 138 -14.31 8.68 9.27
CA ASP A 138 -14.31 7.40 9.99
C ASP A 138 -13.49 7.47 11.28
N ASN A 139 -12.29 8.06 11.23
CA ASN A 139 -11.45 8.27 12.42
C ASN A 139 -12.09 9.12 13.52
N ARG A 140 -13.10 9.94 13.20
CA ARG A 140 -13.80 10.82 14.15
C ARG A 140 -15.05 10.19 14.75
N ILE A 141 -15.58 9.14 14.11
CA ILE A 141 -16.83 8.48 14.53
C ILE A 141 -16.52 7.24 15.39
N CYS A 142 -15.33 6.65 15.25
CA CYS A 142 -14.79 5.60 16.11
C CYS A 142 -14.03 6.16 17.31
#